data_AF-A0A7V0X1W3-F1
#
_entry.id   AF-A0A7V0X1W3-F1
#
_cell.length_a   1.000
_cell.length_b   1.000
_cell.length_c   1.000
_cell.angle_alpha   90.00
_cell.angle_beta   90.00
_cell.angle_gamma   90.00
#
_symmetry.space_group_name_H-M   'P 1'
#
loop_
_entity.id
_entity.type
_entity.pdbx_description
1 polymer ?
#
loop_
_entity_poly.entity_id
_entity_poly.type
_entity_poly.pdbx_seq_one_letter_code
_entity_poly.pdbx_strand_id
1 'polypeptide(L)'
;MDYKTTFSFVDETTAREPNAYEVLAEIMRQQDQSLPSGAKTMATLESLERSRAIKIPHSPTRAKAIAYLLDLFTSRFPESVRTIVGFDFRVDEASKRLMVIETVEYTVLLNDKDFENIRDLRDRVSVENLMGLLKKYRFFNLSKLISIAKNREDLIRIIQYEQDKQVFTFKNYSQDKNKQEVEEEFCYHAHNYNSVTDSININNLREIIGRYNELVARRLKNFGILSTHVADYRDAKLDYIFEILINDLSGSLSDKDRLDAKNLRSLRLSLLHAERQMDPLQTLGRDIAAFIHDQKFCGAGDITGSIMNLTGELLEKWTTPDNMAAFKVTVYKNPDGALYYMDNAAFLNMISELHQMILYQPERMARLGFSEKQHALSKMEILYKKAREVLGSEGSKTGLALSGDDAGALKKIVEEYETYLKRSSARPEGETAARPDSGRKRSFFRVIIDFIKSLFGGKKAADGRTDAAAHPAQKAINRETRQFYKKVSGHRGPLLALSDFIEIIPENDDLIDVLIKDMRENNLRIVIPIYNAREVLYPKRSQKLLMADIEYLLAPPETVRSPETIRKYTDSLLGFKIKDEVMPARAIMAVEKYLLTLYRQKRALMLKKEL
;
A
#
# COMPACT_ATOMS: atom_id res chain seq x y z
N MET A 1 64.20 -9.15 -27.22
CA MET A 1 63.49 -9.89 -26.16
C MET A 1 63.79 -11.35 -26.37
N ASP A 2 64.29 -12.06 -25.35
CA ASP A 2 64.44 -13.50 -25.45
C ASP A 2 63.09 -14.16 -25.16
N TYR A 3 62.42 -14.59 -26.23
CA TYR A 3 61.07 -15.14 -26.14
C TYR A 3 60.99 -16.42 -25.30
N LYS A 4 62.06 -17.24 -25.31
CA LYS A 4 62.07 -18.49 -24.55
C LYS A 4 62.16 -18.25 -23.05
N THR A 5 62.93 -17.25 -22.65
CA THR A 5 63.03 -16.86 -21.23
C THR A 5 61.78 -16.13 -20.75
N THR A 6 61.14 -15.33 -21.62
CA THR A 6 59.93 -14.57 -21.26
C THR A 6 58.68 -15.47 -21.17
N PHE A 7 58.54 -16.41 -22.10
CA PHE A 7 57.39 -17.32 -22.17
C PHE A 7 57.82 -18.76 -21.78
N SER A 8 58.44 -18.89 -20.61
CA SER A 8 59.01 -20.17 -20.12
C SER A 8 57.96 -21.24 -19.82
N PHE A 9 56.67 -20.88 -19.76
CA PHE A 9 55.56 -21.81 -19.58
C PHE A 9 55.21 -22.60 -20.85
N VAL A 10 55.69 -22.16 -22.02
CA VAL A 10 55.40 -22.82 -23.31
C VAL A 10 56.23 -24.10 -23.41
N ASP A 11 55.56 -25.25 -23.49
CA ASP A 11 56.22 -26.54 -23.62
C ASP A 11 56.95 -26.71 -24.97
N GLU A 12 57.83 -27.73 -25.07
CA GLU A 12 58.62 -27.96 -26.27
C GLU A 12 57.79 -28.25 -27.53
N THR A 13 56.56 -28.76 -27.37
CA THR A 13 55.70 -29.12 -28.48
C THR A 13 55.05 -27.88 -29.08
N THR A 14 54.48 -27.00 -28.25
CA THR A 14 53.93 -25.71 -28.69
C THR A 14 55.04 -24.75 -29.13
N ALA A 15 56.25 -24.84 -28.56
CA ALA A 15 57.40 -24.05 -29.01
C ALA A 15 57.85 -24.37 -30.45
N ARG A 16 57.49 -25.55 -30.98
CA ARG A 16 57.74 -25.94 -32.38
C ARG A 16 56.69 -25.40 -33.35
N GLU A 17 55.56 -24.91 -32.85
CA GLU A 17 54.52 -24.32 -33.70
C GLU A 17 55.00 -23.01 -34.34
N PRO A 18 54.82 -22.82 -35.66
CA PRO A 18 55.27 -21.62 -36.34
C PRO A 18 54.64 -20.34 -35.76
N ASN A 19 55.47 -19.32 -35.51
CA ASN A 19 55.06 -17.99 -35.04
C ASN A 19 54.39 -17.95 -33.65
N ALA A 20 54.43 -19.04 -32.88
CA ALA A 20 53.81 -19.11 -31.55
C ALA A 20 54.28 -17.97 -30.62
N TYR A 21 55.59 -17.77 -30.52
CA TYR A 21 56.18 -16.69 -29.72
C TYR A 21 55.88 -15.28 -30.26
N GLU A 22 55.73 -15.12 -31.59
CA GLU A 22 55.39 -13.81 -32.16
C GLU A 22 53.95 -13.41 -31.82
N VAL A 23 53.03 -14.37 -31.79
CA VAL A 23 51.64 -14.15 -31.35
C VAL A 23 51.59 -13.81 -29.86
N LEU A 24 52.28 -14.58 -29.00
CA LEU A 24 52.34 -14.31 -27.56
C LEU A 24 52.96 -12.93 -27.25
N ALA A 25 54.05 -12.58 -27.94
CA ALA A 25 54.69 -11.29 -27.82
C ALA A 25 53.78 -10.13 -28.23
N GLU A 26 53.01 -10.31 -29.30
CA GLU A 26 52.06 -9.30 -29.75
C GLU A 26 50.88 -9.12 -28.79
N ILE A 27 50.38 -10.21 -28.19
CA ILE A 27 49.36 -10.14 -27.14
C ILE A 27 49.88 -9.32 -25.96
N MET A 28 51.06 -9.67 -25.47
CA MET A 28 51.71 -8.97 -24.35
C MET A 28 51.96 -7.49 -24.67
N ARG A 29 52.39 -7.18 -25.91
CA ARG A 29 52.59 -5.79 -26.35
C ARG A 29 51.30 -4.97 -26.31
N GLN A 30 50.16 -5.53 -26.74
CA GLN A 30 48.88 -4.83 -26.69
C GLN A 30 48.32 -4.73 -25.27
N GLN A 31 48.54 -5.76 -24.44
CA GLN A 31 48.25 -5.75 -23.01
C GLN A 31 48.98 -4.60 -22.30
N ASP A 32 50.28 -4.44 -22.53
CA ASP A 32 51.09 -3.37 -21.94
C ASP A 32 50.63 -1.97 -22.36
N GLN A 33 49.99 -1.84 -23.52
CA GLN A 33 49.40 -0.58 -23.99
C GLN A 33 48.06 -0.24 -23.34
N SER A 34 47.36 -1.25 -22.83
CA SER A 34 46.09 -1.12 -22.12
C SER A 34 46.31 -0.86 -20.62
N LEU A 35 47.36 -1.45 -20.04
CA LEU A 35 47.71 -1.29 -18.64
C LEU A 35 48.29 0.10 -18.33
N PRO A 36 48.15 0.59 -17.07
CA PRO A 36 47.42 -0.04 -15.96
C PRO A 36 45.91 0.27 -15.95
N SER A 37 45.43 1.16 -16.82
CA SER A 37 44.04 1.66 -16.74
C SER A 37 43.00 0.69 -17.31
N GLY A 38 43.40 -0.22 -18.19
CA GLY A 38 42.47 -1.12 -18.89
C GLY A 38 41.57 -0.42 -19.91
N ALA A 39 41.80 0.87 -20.19
CA ALA A 39 40.91 1.70 -20.99
C ALA A 39 40.96 1.37 -22.49
N LYS A 40 42.08 0.84 -22.97
CA LYS A 40 42.21 0.35 -24.36
C LYS A 40 41.83 -1.12 -24.43
N THR A 41 41.28 -1.53 -25.57
CA THR A 41 41.08 -2.95 -25.88
C THR A 41 42.41 -3.67 -25.91
N MET A 42 42.48 -4.85 -25.29
CA MET A 42 43.61 -5.76 -25.40
C MET A 42 43.60 -6.48 -26.76
N ALA A 43 44.50 -7.44 -26.93
CA ALA A 43 44.58 -8.21 -28.16
C ALA A 43 43.29 -9.00 -28.40
N THR A 44 42.64 -8.74 -29.52
CA THR A 44 41.55 -9.55 -30.08
C THR A 44 42.06 -10.32 -31.31
N LEU A 45 41.34 -11.37 -31.74
CA LEU A 45 41.67 -12.08 -32.98
C LEU A 45 41.81 -11.11 -34.18
N GLU A 46 40.86 -10.20 -34.35
CA GLU A 46 40.89 -9.18 -35.42
C GLU A 46 42.11 -8.26 -35.34
N SER A 47 42.53 -7.87 -34.13
CA SER A 47 43.72 -7.05 -33.93
C SER A 47 45.01 -7.79 -34.31
N LEU A 48 45.10 -9.09 -33.97
CA LEU A 48 46.26 -9.95 -34.25
C LEU A 48 46.36 -10.29 -35.73
N GLU A 49 45.23 -10.52 -36.39
CA GLU A 49 45.15 -10.68 -37.84
C GLU A 49 45.70 -9.46 -38.60
N ARG A 50 45.44 -8.27 -38.08
CA ARG A 50 45.92 -7.00 -38.68
C ARG A 50 47.34 -6.62 -38.27
N SER A 51 47.90 -7.24 -37.23
CA SER A 51 49.20 -6.84 -36.69
C SER A 51 50.36 -7.19 -37.62
N ARG A 52 51.20 -6.21 -37.96
CA ARG A 52 52.42 -6.46 -38.76
C ARG A 52 53.54 -7.13 -37.97
N ALA A 53 53.40 -7.25 -36.64
CA ALA A 53 54.41 -7.87 -35.79
C ALA A 53 54.47 -9.40 -35.94
N ILE A 54 53.36 -10.02 -36.36
CA ILE A 54 53.25 -11.46 -36.63
C ILE A 54 53.61 -11.72 -38.10
N LYS A 55 54.68 -12.47 -38.35
CA LYS A 55 55.26 -12.70 -39.69
C LYS A 55 54.55 -13.81 -40.48
N ILE A 56 53.23 -13.89 -40.35
CA ILE A 56 52.38 -14.69 -41.22
C ILE A 56 51.91 -13.80 -42.38
N PRO A 57 52.04 -14.18 -43.65
CA PRO A 57 51.52 -13.36 -44.76
C PRO A 57 50.03 -13.03 -44.60
N HIS A 58 49.58 -11.83 -44.99
CA HIS A 58 48.15 -11.48 -44.95
C HIS A 58 47.38 -12.27 -46.00
N SER A 59 46.78 -13.39 -45.59
CA SER A 59 46.00 -14.31 -46.41
C SER A 59 44.81 -14.85 -45.61
N PRO A 60 43.80 -15.48 -46.26
CA PRO A 60 42.72 -16.17 -45.55
C PRO A 60 43.22 -17.30 -44.62
N THR A 61 44.41 -17.85 -44.87
CA THR A 61 45.03 -18.86 -44.00
C THR A 61 45.62 -18.27 -42.73
N ARG A 62 45.92 -16.96 -42.70
CA ARG A 62 46.44 -16.27 -41.51
C ARG A 62 45.45 -16.26 -40.35
N ALA A 63 44.19 -15.92 -40.61
CA ALA A 63 43.12 -15.95 -39.61
C ALA A 63 43.02 -17.32 -38.95
N LYS A 64 43.02 -18.39 -39.76
CA LYS A 64 42.98 -19.77 -39.27
C LYS A 64 44.20 -20.16 -38.46
N ALA A 65 45.40 -19.76 -38.90
CA ALA A 65 46.64 -20.05 -38.19
C ALA A 65 46.71 -19.34 -36.82
N ILE A 66 46.29 -18.07 -36.76
CA ILE A 66 46.24 -17.31 -35.51
C ILE A 66 45.17 -17.88 -34.58
N ALA A 67 43.96 -18.16 -35.09
CA ALA A 67 42.90 -18.77 -34.30
C ALA A 67 43.33 -20.13 -33.72
N TYR A 68 43.97 -20.98 -34.52
CA TYR A 68 44.54 -22.25 -34.05
C TYR A 68 45.54 -22.07 -32.90
N LEU A 69 46.47 -21.10 -33.02
CA LEU A 69 47.44 -20.82 -31.97
C LEU A 69 46.75 -20.30 -30.69
N LEU A 70 45.76 -19.42 -30.82
CA LEU A 70 45.01 -18.92 -29.68
C LEU A 70 44.26 -20.04 -28.95
N ASP A 71 43.58 -20.92 -29.69
CA ASP A 71 42.91 -22.10 -29.12
C ASP A 71 43.90 -23.06 -28.46
N LEU A 72 45.07 -23.26 -29.07
CA LEU A 72 46.15 -24.06 -28.49
C LEU A 72 46.66 -23.45 -27.18
N PHE A 73 46.85 -22.13 -27.12
CA PHE A 73 47.34 -21.45 -25.92
C PHE A 73 46.35 -21.49 -24.77
N THR A 74 45.09 -21.16 -25.03
CA THR A 74 44.05 -21.12 -23.99
C THR A 74 43.71 -22.51 -23.47
N SER A 75 43.84 -23.56 -24.29
CA SER A 75 43.61 -24.94 -23.87
C SER A 75 44.79 -25.58 -23.13
N ARG A 76 46.04 -25.36 -23.56
CA ARG A 76 47.22 -25.94 -22.91
C ARG A 76 47.74 -25.16 -21.73
N PHE A 77 47.59 -23.83 -21.73
CA PHE A 77 48.20 -22.95 -20.75
C PHE A 77 47.19 -21.97 -20.13
N PRO A 78 46.05 -22.46 -19.57
CA PRO A 78 44.96 -21.61 -19.10
C PRO A 78 45.38 -20.64 -17.96
N GLU A 79 46.38 -21.00 -17.16
CA GLU A 79 46.91 -20.14 -16.09
C GLU A 79 47.76 -18.98 -16.62
N SER A 80 48.38 -19.15 -17.79
CA SER A 80 49.29 -18.16 -18.37
C SER A 80 48.66 -17.37 -19.51
N VAL A 81 47.65 -17.93 -20.19
CA VAL A 81 46.93 -17.28 -21.29
C VAL A 81 45.43 -17.36 -21.01
N ARG A 82 44.86 -16.21 -20.62
CA ARG A 82 43.44 -16.10 -20.23
C ARG A 82 42.67 -15.20 -21.18
N THR A 83 41.36 -15.43 -21.24
CA THR A 83 40.42 -14.63 -22.04
C THR A 83 39.54 -13.76 -21.15
N ILE A 84 39.25 -12.55 -21.63
CA ILE A 84 38.22 -11.66 -21.08
C ILE A 84 37.18 -11.47 -22.18
N VAL A 85 35.91 -11.75 -21.86
CA VAL A 85 34.82 -11.68 -22.83
C VAL A 85 33.90 -10.52 -22.49
N GLY A 86 33.67 -9.63 -23.46
CA GLY A 86 32.68 -8.56 -23.38
C GLY A 86 31.51 -8.82 -24.32
N PHE A 87 30.32 -8.35 -23.94
CA PHE A 87 29.07 -8.55 -24.68
C PHE A 87 28.42 -7.24 -25.11
N ASP A 88 27.95 -7.21 -26.36
CA ASP A 88 27.01 -6.22 -26.89
C ASP A 88 25.84 -6.95 -27.57
N PHE A 89 24.68 -6.31 -27.59
CA PHE A 89 23.43 -6.94 -28.04
C PHE A 89 22.72 -6.05 -29.05
N ARG A 90 22.38 -6.63 -30.20
CA ARG A 90 21.61 -5.95 -31.24
C ARG A 90 20.38 -6.75 -31.60
N VAL A 91 19.24 -6.06 -31.69
CA VAL A 91 18.02 -6.63 -32.22
C VAL A 91 17.69 -5.89 -33.51
N ASP A 92 17.60 -6.63 -34.60
CA ASP A 92 17.02 -6.10 -35.82
C ASP A 92 15.50 -6.02 -35.64
N GLU A 93 14.95 -4.80 -35.59
CA GLU A 93 13.53 -4.56 -35.32
C GLU A 93 12.62 -5.16 -36.40
N ALA A 94 13.08 -5.21 -37.67
CA ALA A 94 12.29 -5.72 -38.77
C ALA A 94 12.16 -7.25 -38.73
N SER A 95 13.28 -7.95 -38.50
CA SER A 95 13.30 -9.42 -38.45
C SER A 95 13.09 -10.00 -37.05
N LYS A 96 13.12 -9.15 -36.01
CA LYS A 96 13.17 -9.52 -34.58
C LYS A 96 14.33 -10.46 -34.24
N ARG A 97 15.39 -10.46 -35.06
CA ARG A 97 16.55 -11.31 -34.86
C ARG A 97 17.47 -10.70 -33.82
N LEU A 98 17.74 -11.46 -32.77
CA LEU A 98 18.73 -11.15 -31.74
C LEU A 98 20.12 -11.57 -32.23
N MET A 99 21.08 -10.65 -32.09
CA MET A 99 22.50 -10.87 -32.34
C MET A 99 23.28 -10.57 -31.07
N VAL A 100 24.09 -11.54 -30.64
CA VAL A 100 25.05 -11.39 -29.55
C VAL A 100 26.41 -11.13 -30.17
N ILE A 101 27.00 -9.97 -29.87
CA ILE A 101 28.31 -9.56 -30.32
C ILE A 101 29.28 -9.79 -29.18
N GLU A 102 30.22 -10.72 -29.37
CA GLU A 102 31.17 -11.14 -28.35
C GLU A 102 32.57 -10.62 -28.72
N THR A 103 33.15 -9.83 -27.82
CA THR A 103 34.52 -9.35 -27.94
C THR A 103 35.40 -10.18 -27.03
N VAL A 104 36.25 -11.02 -27.61
CA VAL A 104 37.20 -11.86 -26.86
C VAL A 104 38.57 -11.20 -26.87
N GLU A 105 39.02 -10.77 -25.70
CA GLU A 105 40.32 -10.18 -25.42
C GLU A 105 41.24 -11.22 -24.79
N TYR A 106 42.47 -11.35 -25.29
CA TYR A 106 43.47 -12.30 -24.82
C TYR A 106 44.52 -11.61 -23.97
N THR A 107 44.94 -12.29 -22.90
CA THR A 107 45.97 -11.85 -21.96
C THR A 107 47.08 -12.89 -21.87
N VAL A 108 48.31 -12.45 -21.57
CA VAL A 108 49.46 -13.33 -21.36
C VAL A 108 50.21 -12.89 -20.11
N LEU A 109 50.44 -13.84 -19.18
CA LEU A 109 51.18 -13.62 -17.92
C LEU A 109 50.66 -12.44 -17.09
N LEU A 110 49.38 -12.09 -17.24
CA LEU A 110 48.75 -11.04 -16.47
C LEU A 110 48.51 -11.55 -15.05
N ASN A 111 48.87 -10.77 -14.03
CA ASN A 111 48.58 -11.15 -12.65
C ASN A 111 47.06 -11.11 -12.37
N ASP A 112 46.62 -11.84 -11.36
CA ASP A 112 45.19 -11.98 -11.05
C ASP A 112 44.52 -10.67 -10.70
N LYS A 113 45.21 -9.78 -9.98
CA LYS A 113 44.64 -8.49 -9.60
C LYS A 113 44.30 -7.64 -10.82
N ASP A 114 45.22 -7.54 -11.77
CA ASP A 114 45.01 -6.74 -12.98
C ASP A 114 44.02 -7.42 -13.94
N PHE A 115 44.05 -8.75 -14.02
CA PHE A 115 43.07 -9.53 -14.78
C PHE A 115 41.64 -9.29 -14.28
N GLU A 116 41.42 -9.44 -12.98
CA GLU A 116 40.12 -9.24 -12.34
C GLU A 116 39.64 -7.78 -12.48
N ASN A 117 40.52 -6.79 -12.29
CA ASN A 117 40.18 -5.39 -12.49
C ASN A 117 39.67 -5.11 -13.92
N ILE A 118 40.31 -5.70 -14.93
CA ILE A 118 39.97 -5.45 -16.33
C ILE A 118 38.73 -6.24 -16.72
N ARG A 119 38.58 -7.47 -16.21
CA ARG A 119 37.35 -8.25 -16.35
C ARG A 119 36.16 -7.48 -15.79
N ASP A 120 36.27 -6.92 -14.59
CA ASP A 120 35.21 -6.12 -13.97
C ASP A 120 34.83 -4.90 -14.82
N LEU A 121 35.80 -4.23 -15.46
CA LEU A 121 35.52 -3.11 -16.37
C LEU A 121 34.71 -3.57 -17.59
N ARG A 122 35.06 -4.72 -18.19
CA ARG A 122 34.33 -5.27 -19.34
C ARG A 122 32.97 -5.84 -18.96
N ASP A 123 32.88 -6.48 -17.80
CA ASP A 123 31.66 -7.01 -17.24
C ASP A 123 30.66 -5.87 -16.98
N ARG A 124 31.09 -4.72 -16.42
CA ARG A 124 30.23 -3.53 -16.22
C ARG A 124 29.63 -3.00 -17.53
N VAL A 125 30.44 -2.87 -18.58
CA VAL A 125 29.95 -2.44 -19.91
C VAL A 125 28.97 -3.46 -20.48
N SER A 126 29.26 -4.74 -20.33
CA SER A 126 28.38 -5.84 -20.78
C SER A 126 27.03 -5.83 -20.03
N VAL A 127 27.07 -5.57 -18.71
CA VAL A 127 25.87 -5.40 -17.88
C VAL A 127 25.06 -4.20 -18.35
N GLU A 128 25.68 -3.05 -18.59
CA GLU A 128 25.00 -1.86 -19.09
C GLU A 128 24.29 -2.12 -20.43
N ASN A 129 24.99 -2.77 -21.37
CA ASN A 129 24.43 -3.17 -22.66
C ASN A 129 23.26 -4.15 -22.48
N LEU A 130 23.39 -5.14 -21.60
CA LEU A 130 22.32 -6.10 -21.30
C LEU A 130 21.10 -5.38 -20.70
N MET A 131 21.29 -4.46 -19.75
CA MET A 131 20.19 -3.70 -19.15
C MET A 131 19.51 -2.81 -20.19
N GLY A 132 20.28 -2.19 -21.09
CA GLY A 132 19.77 -1.42 -22.21
C GLY A 132 18.88 -2.26 -23.16
N LEU A 133 19.22 -3.53 -23.36
CA LEU A 133 18.39 -4.47 -24.11
C LEU A 133 17.12 -4.85 -23.33
N LEU A 134 17.28 -5.33 -22.09
CA LEU A 134 16.17 -5.88 -21.30
C LEU A 134 15.09 -4.84 -20.98
N LYS A 135 15.48 -3.56 -20.79
CA LYS A 135 14.54 -2.45 -20.58
C LYS A 135 13.54 -2.30 -21.74
N LYS A 136 13.92 -2.63 -22.97
CA LYS A 136 13.06 -2.45 -24.16
C LYS A 136 11.91 -3.45 -24.26
N TYR A 137 12.00 -4.58 -23.56
CA TYR A 137 11.06 -5.68 -23.70
C TYR A 137 10.37 -5.98 -22.37
N ARG A 138 9.04 -6.15 -22.41
CA ARG A 138 8.26 -6.55 -21.24
C ARG A 138 8.75 -7.88 -20.66
N PHE A 139 8.95 -8.87 -21.54
CA PHE A 139 9.50 -10.18 -21.23
C PHE A 139 10.60 -10.50 -22.22
N PHE A 140 11.67 -11.12 -21.74
CA PHE A 140 12.80 -11.51 -22.55
C PHE A 140 13.21 -12.95 -22.25
N ASN A 141 13.42 -13.76 -23.29
CA ASN A 141 13.76 -15.18 -23.15
C ASN A 141 15.28 -15.33 -22.97
N LEU A 142 15.70 -15.60 -21.73
CA LEU A 142 17.11 -15.78 -21.38
C LEU A 142 17.68 -17.08 -21.95
N SER A 143 16.91 -18.17 -21.98
CA SER A 143 17.36 -19.43 -22.58
C SER A 143 17.76 -19.27 -24.06
N LYS A 144 17.02 -18.47 -24.82
CA LYS A 144 17.35 -18.14 -26.22
C LYS A 144 18.60 -17.27 -26.32
N LEU A 145 18.74 -16.26 -25.46
CA LEU A 145 19.95 -15.44 -25.42
C LEU A 145 21.21 -16.27 -25.15
N ILE A 146 21.16 -17.13 -24.12
CA ILE A 146 22.28 -18.00 -23.73
C ILE A 146 22.58 -19.03 -24.82
N SER A 147 21.56 -19.60 -25.47
CA SER A 147 21.79 -20.60 -26.52
C SER A 147 22.45 -20.04 -27.79
N ILE A 148 22.24 -18.74 -28.09
CA ILE A 148 22.86 -18.03 -29.22
C ILE A 148 24.33 -17.64 -28.93
N ALA A 149 24.67 -17.41 -27.66
CA ALA A 149 26.03 -17.04 -27.25
C ALA A 149 27.02 -18.21 -27.38
N LYS A 150 28.24 -17.91 -27.82
CA LYS A 150 29.37 -18.83 -27.87
C LYS A 150 29.99 -18.99 -26.48
N ASN A 151 30.29 -17.90 -25.79
CA ASN A 151 30.84 -17.89 -24.43
C ASN A 151 29.72 -17.85 -23.38
N ARG A 152 29.03 -18.98 -23.19
CA ARG A 152 27.82 -19.07 -22.35
C ARG A 152 28.07 -18.81 -20.87
N GLU A 153 29.17 -19.33 -20.33
CA GLU A 153 29.50 -19.22 -18.91
C GLU A 153 29.76 -17.76 -18.50
N ASP A 154 30.50 -17.01 -19.32
CA ASP A 154 30.70 -15.57 -19.12
C ASP A 154 29.39 -14.81 -19.19
N LEU A 155 28.52 -15.11 -20.16
CA LEU A 155 27.22 -14.45 -20.25
C LEU A 155 26.32 -14.75 -19.04
N ILE A 156 26.32 -15.98 -18.53
CA ILE A 156 25.60 -16.35 -17.31
C ILE A 156 26.13 -15.52 -16.13
N ARG A 157 27.47 -15.36 -16.01
CA ARG A 157 28.07 -14.48 -15.00
C ARG A 157 27.57 -13.03 -15.14
N ILE A 158 27.52 -12.49 -16.36
CA ILE A 158 26.97 -11.14 -16.63
C ILE A 158 25.52 -11.02 -16.16
N ILE A 159 24.67 -12.01 -16.45
CA ILE A 159 23.26 -12.00 -16.05
C ILE A 159 23.14 -12.03 -14.51
N GLN A 160 23.95 -12.84 -13.84
CA GLN A 160 23.95 -13.00 -12.38
C GLN A 160 24.30 -11.71 -11.61
N TYR A 161 25.05 -10.78 -12.21
CA TYR A 161 25.39 -9.50 -11.56
C TYR A 161 24.16 -8.67 -11.18
N GLU A 162 23.12 -8.69 -12.03
CA GLU A 162 21.89 -7.89 -11.87
C GLU A 162 20.65 -8.73 -11.55
N GLN A 163 20.83 -10.04 -11.44
CA GLN A 163 19.77 -10.96 -11.01
C GLN A 163 19.29 -10.60 -9.61
N ASP A 164 17.96 -10.61 -9.44
CA ASP A 164 17.23 -10.25 -8.22
C ASP A 164 17.44 -8.78 -7.73
N LYS A 165 18.12 -7.95 -8.54
CA LYS A 165 18.28 -6.51 -8.31
C LYS A 165 17.50 -5.68 -9.33
N GLN A 166 17.87 -5.84 -10.60
CA GLN A 166 17.25 -5.15 -11.73
C GLN A 166 16.64 -6.14 -12.73
N VAL A 167 17.03 -7.42 -12.68
CA VAL A 167 16.53 -8.49 -13.54
C VAL A 167 15.89 -9.56 -12.68
N PHE A 168 14.62 -9.86 -12.94
CA PHE A 168 13.88 -10.92 -12.26
C PHE A 168 13.56 -12.02 -13.25
N THR A 169 13.89 -13.26 -12.90
CA THR A 169 13.67 -14.42 -13.76
C THR A 169 12.44 -15.22 -13.35
N PHE A 170 11.85 -15.95 -14.30
CA PHE A 170 10.75 -16.88 -14.10
C PHE A 170 10.74 -17.93 -15.21
N LYS A 171 10.08 -19.06 -14.94
CA LYS A 171 9.96 -20.16 -15.88
C LYS A 171 8.71 -19.98 -16.75
N ASN A 172 8.86 -20.22 -18.04
CA ASN A 172 7.76 -20.27 -18.99
C ASN A 172 7.69 -21.67 -19.59
N TYR A 173 6.52 -22.28 -19.47
CA TYR A 173 6.18 -23.61 -19.94
C TYR A 173 5.37 -23.50 -21.23
N SER A 174 5.77 -24.26 -22.24
CA SER A 174 5.08 -24.34 -23.53
C SER A 174 5.07 -25.77 -24.06
N GLN A 175 4.38 -26.01 -25.17
CA GLN A 175 4.44 -27.28 -25.89
C GLN A 175 5.22 -27.12 -27.19
N ASP A 176 6.11 -28.07 -27.46
CA ASP A 176 6.75 -28.19 -28.76
C ASP A 176 5.82 -28.81 -29.82
N LYS A 177 6.34 -28.97 -31.04
CA LYS A 177 5.59 -29.59 -32.14
C LYS A 177 5.20 -31.06 -31.88
N ASN A 178 5.88 -31.72 -30.95
CA ASN A 178 5.65 -33.11 -30.55
C ASN A 178 4.74 -33.22 -29.31
N LYS A 179 4.14 -32.10 -28.86
CA LYS A 179 3.35 -32.00 -27.61
C LYS A 179 4.14 -32.30 -26.34
N GLN A 180 5.47 -32.26 -26.41
CA GLN A 180 6.32 -32.34 -25.23
C GLN A 180 6.38 -30.97 -24.57
N GLU A 181 6.35 -30.98 -23.24
CA GLU A 181 6.48 -29.77 -22.44
C GLU A 181 7.92 -29.25 -22.52
N VAL A 182 8.08 -27.99 -22.91
CA VAL A 182 9.36 -27.28 -22.95
C VAL A 182 9.34 -26.20 -21.88
N GLU A 183 10.36 -26.22 -21.03
CA GLU A 183 10.63 -25.20 -20.02
C GLU A 183 11.72 -24.25 -20.53
N GLU A 184 11.41 -22.96 -20.59
CA GLU A 184 12.34 -21.89 -20.92
C GLU A 184 12.42 -20.89 -19.77
N GLU A 185 13.59 -20.31 -19.55
CA GLU A 185 13.79 -19.23 -18.58
C GLU A 185 13.58 -17.87 -19.25
N PHE A 186 12.66 -17.10 -18.68
CA PHE A 186 12.35 -15.75 -19.08
C PHE A 186 12.77 -14.78 -17.97
N CYS A 187 12.92 -13.52 -18.32
CA CYS A 187 13.15 -12.45 -17.37
C CYS A 187 12.42 -11.16 -17.76
N TYR A 188 12.38 -10.23 -16.81
CA TYR A 188 12.00 -8.85 -17.04
C TYR A 188 12.91 -7.91 -16.24
N HIS A 189 13.08 -6.71 -16.77
CA HIS A 189 13.79 -5.64 -16.07
C HIS A 189 12.85 -4.93 -15.07
N ALA A 190 13.37 -4.47 -13.93
CA ALA A 190 12.62 -3.77 -12.87
C ALA A 190 11.78 -2.59 -13.39
N HIS A 191 12.33 -1.79 -14.31
CA HIS A 191 11.60 -0.75 -15.06
C HIS A 191 10.27 -1.22 -15.69
N ASN A 192 10.19 -2.49 -16.10
CA ASN A 192 9.02 -3.07 -16.73
C ASN A 192 8.06 -3.74 -15.74
N TYR A 193 8.35 -3.73 -14.43
CA TYR A 193 7.54 -4.37 -13.37
C TYR A 193 6.04 -4.10 -13.56
N ASN A 194 5.68 -2.83 -13.70
CA ASN A 194 4.30 -2.40 -13.91
C ASN A 194 3.63 -2.98 -15.17
N SER A 195 4.35 -3.07 -16.29
CA SER A 195 3.81 -3.69 -17.51
C SER A 195 3.69 -5.21 -17.37
N VAL A 196 4.54 -5.81 -16.53
CA VAL A 196 4.55 -7.24 -16.24
C VAL A 196 3.40 -7.61 -15.31
N THR A 197 3.13 -6.82 -14.26
CA THR A 197 1.95 -7.00 -13.39
C THR A 197 0.65 -6.95 -14.18
N ASP A 198 0.55 -6.05 -15.16
CA ASP A 198 -0.63 -5.94 -16.05
C ASP A 198 -0.83 -7.19 -16.93
N SER A 199 0.19 -8.04 -17.06
CA SER A 199 0.11 -9.28 -17.84
C SER A 199 -0.38 -10.47 -17.00
N ILE A 200 -0.52 -10.33 -15.67
CA ILE A 200 -1.15 -11.36 -14.85
C ILE A 200 -2.64 -11.42 -15.20
N ASN A 201 -3.07 -12.55 -15.75
CA ASN A 201 -4.48 -12.80 -16.05
C ASN A 201 -5.15 -13.68 -14.97
N ILE A 202 -5.55 -13.04 -13.86
CA ILE A 202 -6.33 -13.73 -12.80
C ILE A 202 -7.69 -14.22 -13.30
N ASN A 203 -8.28 -13.58 -14.32
CA ASN A 203 -9.55 -14.03 -14.88
C ASN A 203 -9.42 -15.39 -15.57
N ASN A 204 -8.34 -15.63 -16.32
CA ASN A 204 -8.07 -16.95 -16.88
C ASN A 204 -7.94 -18.01 -15.78
N LEU A 205 -7.29 -17.69 -14.66
CA LEU A 205 -7.24 -18.60 -13.52
C LEU A 205 -8.63 -18.85 -12.91
N ARG A 206 -9.46 -17.82 -12.76
CA ARG A 206 -10.84 -17.97 -12.28
C ARG A 206 -11.65 -18.87 -13.21
N GLU A 207 -11.45 -18.80 -14.53
CA GLU A 207 -12.07 -19.71 -15.50
C GLU A 207 -11.60 -21.16 -15.32
N ILE A 208 -10.28 -21.38 -15.16
CA ILE A 208 -9.71 -22.70 -14.86
C ILE A 208 -10.31 -23.25 -13.56
N ILE A 209 -10.29 -22.47 -12.48
CA ILE A 209 -10.90 -22.85 -11.19
C ILE A 209 -12.39 -23.17 -11.38
N GLY A 210 -13.12 -22.36 -12.17
CA GLY A 210 -14.52 -22.57 -12.49
C GLY A 210 -14.79 -23.91 -13.18
N ARG A 211 -13.96 -24.28 -14.19
CA ARG A 211 -14.04 -25.58 -14.88
C ARG A 211 -13.84 -26.76 -13.92
N TYR A 212 -12.93 -26.62 -12.95
CA TYR A 212 -12.56 -27.69 -12.01
C TYR A 212 -13.10 -27.46 -10.58
N ASN A 213 -14.14 -26.65 -10.42
CA ASN A 213 -14.53 -26.08 -9.13
C ASN A 213 -14.85 -27.14 -8.07
N GLU A 214 -15.57 -28.21 -8.42
CA GLU A 214 -15.87 -29.29 -7.46
C GLU A 214 -14.61 -29.95 -6.90
N LEU A 215 -13.64 -30.22 -7.78
CA LEU A 215 -12.39 -30.88 -7.42
C LEU A 215 -11.47 -29.97 -6.60
N VAL A 216 -11.44 -28.68 -6.96
CA VAL A 216 -10.66 -27.65 -6.26
C VAL A 216 -11.26 -27.36 -4.90
N ALA A 217 -12.57 -27.08 -4.83
CA ALA A 217 -13.27 -26.77 -3.57
C ALA A 217 -13.20 -27.93 -2.56
N ARG A 218 -13.29 -29.18 -3.04
CA ARG A 218 -13.14 -30.36 -2.17
C ARG A 218 -11.77 -30.41 -1.49
N ARG A 219 -10.70 -30.09 -2.21
CA ARG A 219 -9.33 -30.07 -1.68
C ARG A 219 -9.06 -28.84 -0.81
N LEU A 220 -9.58 -27.68 -1.19
CA LEU A 220 -9.48 -26.45 -0.38
C LEU A 220 -10.11 -26.60 1.01
N LYS A 221 -11.19 -27.39 1.14
CA LYS A 221 -11.80 -27.72 2.44
C LYS A 221 -10.82 -28.41 3.40
N ASN A 222 -9.86 -29.19 2.90
CA ASN A 222 -8.84 -29.82 3.74
C ASN A 222 -7.90 -28.78 4.40
N PHE A 223 -7.82 -27.58 3.82
CA PHE A 223 -7.06 -26.45 4.35
C PHE A 223 -7.93 -25.45 5.13
N GLY A 224 -9.21 -25.77 5.39
CA GLY A 224 -10.15 -24.86 6.04
C GLY A 224 -10.63 -23.69 5.17
N ILE A 225 -10.31 -23.71 3.86
CA ILE A 225 -10.69 -22.64 2.92
C ILE A 225 -12.06 -22.97 2.33
N LEU A 226 -13.06 -22.14 2.63
CA LEU A 226 -14.45 -22.36 2.25
C LEU A 226 -14.86 -21.70 0.93
N SER A 227 -13.99 -20.88 0.33
CA SER A 227 -14.28 -20.15 -0.90
C SER A 227 -13.13 -20.25 -1.90
N THR A 228 -13.48 -20.51 -3.16
CA THR A 228 -12.56 -20.51 -4.31
C THR A 228 -12.34 -19.11 -4.89
N HIS A 229 -13.01 -18.08 -4.35
CA HIS A 229 -12.83 -16.70 -4.80
C HIS A 229 -11.41 -16.20 -4.51
N VAL A 230 -10.76 -15.62 -5.51
CA VAL A 230 -9.44 -14.98 -5.42
C VAL A 230 -9.59 -13.50 -5.76
N ALA A 231 -9.06 -12.62 -4.90
CA ALA A 231 -9.14 -11.17 -5.11
C ALA A 231 -8.19 -10.70 -6.22
N ASP A 232 -6.90 -10.92 -6.03
CA ASP A 232 -5.81 -10.53 -6.93
C ASP A 232 -4.68 -11.57 -6.91
N TYR A 233 -3.54 -11.24 -7.50
CA TYR A 233 -2.38 -12.14 -7.55
C TYR A 233 -1.59 -12.24 -6.23
N ARG A 234 -1.80 -11.31 -5.29
CA ARG A 234 -1.17 -11.30 -3.97
C ARG A 234 -1.95 -12.13 -2.96
N ASP A 235 -3.17 -12.56 -3.29
CA ASP A 235 -3.99 -13.44 -2.46
C ASP A 235 -3.22 -14.73 -2.08
N ALA A 236 -3.05 -14.96 -0.77
CA ALA A 236 -2.33 -16.13 -0.24
C ALA A 236 -3.04 -17.46 -0.53
N LYS A 237 -4.35 -17.45 -0.82
CA LYS A 237 -5.06 -18.68 -1.23
C LYS A 237 -4.52 -19.24 -2.54
N LEU A 238 -3.90 -18.41 -3.37
CA LEU A 238 -3.33 -18.85 -4.64
C LEU A 238 -2.25 -19.92 -4.44
N ASP A 239 -1.50 -19.89 -3.34
CA ASP A 239 -0.49 -20.92 -3.07
C ASP A 239 -1.13 -22.30 -2.98
N TYR A 240 -2.27 -22.43 -2.27
CA TYR A 240 -3.04 -23.67 -2.18
C TYR A 240 -3.70 -24.04 -3.51
N ILE A 241 -4.26 -23.06 -4.22
CA ILE A 241 -4.93 -23.30 -5.51
C ILE A 241 -3.94 -23.82 -6.54
N PHE A 242 -2.76 -23.21 -6.66
CA PHE A 242 -1.74 -23.68 -7.59
C PHE A 242 -1.19 -25.05 -7.21
N GLU A 243 -1.04 -25.34 -5.92
CA GLU A 243 -0.64 -26.67 -5.46
C GLU A 243 -1.67 -27.73 -5.87
N ILE A 244 -2.95 -27.46 -5.66
CA ILE A 244 -4.05 -28.34 -6.07
C ILE A 244 -4.08 -28.53 -7.59
N LEU A 245 -3.99 -27.44 -8.36
CA LEU A 245 -4.04 -27.53 -9.82
C LEU A 245 -2.81 -28.28 -10.37
N ILE A 246 -1.61 -27.85 -10.00
CA ILE A 246 -0.38 -28.33 -10.66
C ILE A 246 0.06 -29.70 -10.16
N ASN A 247 -0.22 -30.05 -8.91
CA ASN A 247 0.24 -31.32 -8.33
C ASN A 247 -0.92 -32.32 -8.19
N ASP A 248 -2.00 -31.95 -7.50
CA ASP A 248 -3.09 -32.91 -7.20
C ASP A 248 -4.02 -33.21 -8.38
N LEU A 249 -4.21 -32.24 -9.27
CA LEU A 249 -5.12 -32.32 -10.42
C LEU A 249 -4.37 -32.35 -11.76
N SER A 250 -3.05 -32.51 -11.73
CA SER A 250 -2.18 -32.50 -12.89
C SER A 250 -2.66 -33.40 -14.03
N GLY A 251 -3.11 -34.63 -13.72
CA GLY A 251 -3.63 -35.59 -14.70
C GLY A 251 -5.10 -35.38 -15.10
N SER A 252 -5.83 -34.49 -14.43
CA SER A 252 -7.23 -34.15 -14.74
C SER A 252 -7.36 -32.85 -15.54
N LEU A 253 -6.33 -32.00 -15.51
CA LEU A 253 -6.28 -30.76 -16.28
C LEU A 253 -6.05 -31.03 -17.76
N SER A 254 -6.62 -30.18 -18.61
CA SER A 254 -6.16 -30.10 -20.00
C SER A 254 -4.71 -29.62 -20.04
N ASP A 255 -3.95 -30.02 -21.07
CA ASP A 255 -2.56 -29.57 -21.24
C ASP A 255 -2.45 -28.04 -21.22
N LYS A 256 -3.39 -27.35 -21.88
CA LYS A 256 -3.46 -25.89 -21.89
C LYS A 256 -3.64 -25.32 -20.49
N ASP A 257 -4.64 -25.80 -19.74
CA ASP A 257 -4.94 -25.28 -18.40
C ASP A 257 -3.79 -25.55 -17.42
N ARG A 258 -3.13 -26.71 -17.57
CA ARG A 258 -1.95 -27.08 -16.78
C ARG A 258 -0.78 -26.12 -17.05
N LEU A 259 -0.50 -25.82 -18.32
CA LEU A 259 0.56 -24.88 -18.71
C LEU A 259 0.24 -23.45 -18.26
N ASP A 260 -1.01 -23.00 -18.46
CA ASP A 260 -1.46 -21.68 -18.01
C ASP A 260 -1.33 -21.52 -16.49
N ALA A 261 -1.72 -22.54 -15.72
CA ALA A 261 -1.55 -22.54 -14.27
C ALA A 261 -0.07 -22.51 -13.85
N LYS A 262 0.80 -23.30 -14.50
CA LYS A 262 2.25 -23.30 -14.24
C LYS A 262 2.89 -21.94 -14.55
N ASN A 263 2.56 -21.36 -15.71
CA ASN A 263 3.06 -20.05 -16.14
C ASN A 263 2.62 -18.94 -15.20
N LEU A 264 1.33 -18.93 -14.83
CA LEU A 264 0.80 -17.94 -13.89
C LEU A 264 1.43 -18.09 -12.50
N ARG A 265 1.63 -19.32 -12.00
CA ARG A 265 2.34 -19.56 -10.73
C ARG A 265 3.77 -19.02 -10.79
N SER A 266 4.51 -19.35 -11.85
CA SER A 266 5.91 -18.95 -11.97
C SER A 266 6.07 -17.42 -12.06
N LEU A 267 5.25 -16.77 -12.89
CA LEU A 267 5.24 -15.31 -12.99
C LEU A 267 4.82 -14.64 -11.68
N ARG A 268 3.78 -15.16 -11.00
CA ARG A 268 3.35 -14.66 -9.68
C ARG A 268 4.49 -14.75 -8.67
N LEU A 269 5.15 -15.90 -8.55
CA LEU A 269 6.24 -16.08 -7.59
C LEU A 269 7.40 -15.10 -7.85
N SER A 270 7.73 -14.88 -9.13
CA SER A 270 8.74 -13.90 -9.53
C SER A 270 8.34 -12.48 -9.16
N LEU A 271 7.08 -12.09 -9.36
CA LEU A 271 6.59 -10.76 -8.97
C LEU A 271 6.56 -10.56 -7.45
N LEU A 272 6.11 -11.56 -6.69
CA LEU A 272 6.16 -11.52 -5.22
C LEU A 272 7.60 -11.47 -4.70
N HIS A 273 8.56 -12.08 -5.42
CA HIS A 273 9.97 -11.96 -5.10
C HIS A 273 10.49 -10.55 -5.40
N ALA A 274 10.18 -10.01 -6.59
CA ALA A 274 10.56 -8.66 -6.97
C ALA A 274 10.05 -7.60 -5.98
N GLU A 275 8.81 -7.73 -5.51
CA GLU A 275 8.24 -6.85 -4.48
C GLU A 275 8.98 -6.83 -3.15
N ARG A 276 9.70 -7.91 -2.82
CA ARG A 276 10.52 -7.99 -1.61
C ARG A 276 11.89 -7.35 -1.78
N GLN A 277 12.40 -7.28 -3.01
CA GLN A 277 13.73 -6.75 -3.33
C GLN A 277 13.69 -5.28 -3.77
N MET A 278 12.64 -4.88 -4.48
CA MET A 278 12.48 -3.54 -5.02
C MET A 278 12.04 -2.55 -3.93
N ASP A 279 12.32 -1.26 -4.17
CA ASP A 279 11.78 -0.17 -3.37
C ASP A 279 10.24 -0.24 -3.39
N PRO A 280 9.56 -0.33 -2.22
CA PRO A 280 8.11 -0.33 -2.14
C PRO A 280 7.43 0.86 -2.84
N LEU A 281 8.11 2.00 -2.98
CA LEU A 281 7.57 3.15 -3.71
C LEU A 281 7.40 2.88 -5.21
N GLN A 282 8.25 2.02 -5.79
CA GLN A 282 8.16 1.63 -7.20
C GLN A 282 7.03 0.64 -7.46
N THR A 283 6.73 -0.21 -6.48
CA THR A 283 5.74 -1.29 -6.62
C THR A 283 4.33 -0.89 -6.17
N LEU A 284 4.21 -0.03 -5.15
CA LEU A 284 2.92 0.39 -4.58
C LEU A 284 2.35 1.65 -5.23
N GLY A 285 3.14 2.41 -6.00
CA GLY A 285 2.70 3.72 -6.51
C GLY A 285 1.41 3.66 -7.36
N ARG A 286 1.25 2.61 -8.17
CA ARG A 286 0.01 2.38 -8.93
C ARG A 286 -1.16 2.00 -8.03
N ASP A 287 -0.92 1.20 -7.00
CA ASP A 287 -1.97 0.78 -6.06
C ASP A 287 -2.50 1.98 -5.26
N ILE A 288 -1.60 2.89 -4.85
CA ILE A 288 -1.96 4.15 -4.20
C ILE A 288 -2.84 5.00 -5.14
N ALA A 289 -2.38 5.22 -6.38
CA ALA A 289 -3.13 5.99 -7.35
C ALA A 289 -4.49 5.35 -7.66
N ALA A 290 -4.54 4.04 -7.90
CA ALA A 290 -5.77 3.30 -8.18
C ALA A 290 -6.78 3.43 -7.03
N PHE A 291 -6.34 3.31 -5.79
CA PHE A 291 -7.20 3.51 -4.62
C PHE A 291 -7.75 4.95 -4.56
N ILE A 292 -6.92 5.96 -4.81
CA ILE A 292 -7.35 7.36 -4.84
C ILE A 292 -8.36 7.60 -5.97
N HIS A 293 -8.13 7.04 -7.16
CA HIS A 293 -9.05 7.14 -8.28
C HIS A 293 -10.34 6.33 -8.09
N ASP A 294 -10.35 5.29 -7.26
CA ASP A 294 -11.58 4.57 -6.93
C ASP A 294 -12.41 5.35 -5.90
N GLN A 295 -11.76 5.81 -4.82
CA GLN A 295 -12.42 6.54 -3.74
C GLN A 295 -12.73 8.00 -4.07
N LYS A 296 -12.06 8.56 -5.09
CA LYS A 296 -12.10 9.97 -5.55
C LYS A 296 -11.59 11.01 -4.55
N PHE A 297 -11.81 10.78 -3.26
CA PHE A 297 -11.37 11.60 -2.14
C PHE A 297 -11.12 10.71 -0.94
N CYS A 298 -9.91 10.74 -0.39
CA CYS A 298 -9.55 9.94 0.79
C CYS A 298 -8.46 10.64 1.62
N GLY A 299 -8.38 10.31 2.91
CA GLY A 299 -7.29 10.73 3.78
C GLY A 299 -6.12 9.75 3.75
N ALA A 300 -4.94 10.18 4.22
CA ALA A 300 -3.77 9.31 4.34
C ALA A 300 -4.04 8.01 5.14
N GLY A 301 -4.88 8.10 6.18
CA GLY A 301 -5.27 6.95 7.00
C GLY A 301 -6.09 5.90 6.23
N ASP A 302 -6.91 6.34 5.27
CA ASP A 302 -7.73 5.43 4.46
C ASP A 302 -6.85 4.63 3.49
N ILE A 303 -5.85 5.28 2.90
CA ILE A 303 -4.89 4.67 1.96
C ILE A 303 -4.00 3.66 2.71
N THR A 304 -3.35 4.09 3.79
CA THR A 304 -2.44 3.25 4.59
C THR A 304 -3.17 2.10 5.30
N GLY A 305 -4.44 2.27 5.65
CA GLY A 305 -5.27 1.22 6.23
C GLY A 305 -5.75 0.18 5.21
N SER A 306 -5.75 0.51 3.92
CA SER A 306 -6.31 -0.32 2.84
C SER A 306 -5.26 -1.02 1.99
N ILE A 307 -4.08 -0.41 1.82
CA ILE A 307 -2.98 -0.97 1.03
C ILE A 307 -2.00 -1.70 1.96
N MET A 308 -1.90 -3.01 1.78
CA MET A 308 -0.96 -3.84 2.54
C MET A 308 0.48 -3.37 2.31
N ASN A 309 1.28 -3.35 3.38
CA ASN A 309 2.69 -2.92 3.39
C ASN A 309 2.93 -1.42 3.10
N LEU A 310 1.88 -0.60 2.98
CA LEU A 310 2.03 0.85 2.87
C LEU A 310 2.04 1.51 4.26
N THR A 311 3.16 2.13 4.62
CA THR A 311 3.27 2.94 5.84
C THR A 311 3.01 4.42 5.56
N GLY A 312 2.72 5.21 6.60
CA GLY A 312 2.59 6.66 6.46
C GLY A 312 3.86 7.33 5.92
N GLU A 313 5.04 6.85 6.32
CA GLU A 313 6.33 7.34 5.82
C GLU A 313 6.51 7.06 4.32
N LEU A 314 6.14 5.86 3.87
CA LEU A 314 6.18 5.51 2.44
C LEU A 314 5.20 6.37 1.63
N LEU A 315 3.98 6.56 2.14
CA LEU A 315 3.00 7.42 1.48
C LEU A 315 3.50 8.88 1.38
N GLU A 316 4.16 9.40 2.42
CA GLU A 316 4.77 10.73 2.40
C GLU A 316 5.91 10.82 1.38
N LYS A 317 6.81 9.83 1.32
CA LYS A 317 7.86 9.74 0.28
C LYS A 317 7.29 9.61 -1.13
N TRP A 318 6.15 8.95 -1.30
CA TRP A 318 5.46 8.86 -2.59
C TRP A 318 4.80 10.18 -3.00
N THR A 319 4.46 11.05 -2.03
CA THR A 319 3.78 12.33 -2.26
C THR A 319 4.74 13.40 -2.78
N THR A 320 5.35 13.16 -3.94
CA THR A 320 6.21 14.12 -4.66
C THR A 320 5.44 14.82 -5.78
N PRO A 321 5.83 16.04 -6.18
CA PRO A 321 5.20 16.74 -7.30
C PRO A 321 5.19 15.92 -8.59
N ASP A 322 6.26 15.17 -8.87
CA ASP A 322 6.38 14.32 -10.06
C ASP A 322 5.35 13.18 -10.04
N ASN A 323 5.16 12.51 -8.90
CA ASN A 323 4.15 11.46 -8.77
C ASN A 323 2.74 12.03 -8.83
N MET A 324 2.47 13.16 -8.17
CA MET A 324 1.16 13.82 -8.24
C MET A 324 0.77 14.16 -9.69
N ALA A 325 1.73 14.68 -10.47
CA ALA A 325 1.53 14.98 -11.88
C ALA A 325 1.36 13.69 -12.72
N ALA A 326 2.23 12.70 -12.55
CA ALA A 326 2.23 11.46 -13.31
C ALA A 326 0.93 10.65 -13.10
N PHE A 327 0.45 10.59 -11.86
CA PHE A 327 -0.76 9.86 -11.49
C PHE A 327 -2.02 10.73 -11.49
N LYS A 328 -1.94 12.02 -11.84
CA LYS A 328 -3.10 12.94 -11.85
C LYS A 328 -3.85 12.97 -10.51
N VAL A 329 -3.09 13.08 -9.44
CA VAL A 329 -3.57 13.18 -8.06
C VAL A 329 -3.22 14.56 -7.50
N THR A 330 -4.13 15.11 -6.70
CA THR A 330 -3.92 16.37 -5.98
C THR A 330 -3.93 16.11 -4.48
N VAL A 331 -2.98 16.72 -3.76
CA VAL A 331 -2.88 16.63 -2.30
C VAL A 331 -3.20 17.97 -1.64
N TYR A 332 -3.90 17.92 -0.50
CA TYR A 332 -4.11 19.06 0.40
C TYR A 332 -3.62 18.70 1.80
N LYS A 333 -2.76 19.55 2.37
CA LYS A 333 -2.32 19.46 3.75
C LYS A 333 -3.15 20.42 4.60
N ASN A 334 -4.01 19.86 5.44
CA ASN A 334 -4.83 20.63 6.36
C ASN A 334 -3.94 21.19 7.51
N PRO A 335 -4.32 22.30 8.18
CA PRO A 335 -3.48 22.94 9.20
C PRO A 335 -3.17 22.08 10.42
N ASP A 336 -3.97 21.04 10.68
CA ASP A 336 -3.72 20.01 11.71
C ASP A 336 -2.66 18.98 11.30
N GLY A 337 -2.12 19.09 10.07
CA GLY A 337 -1.14 18.17 9.51
C GLY A 337 -1.75 17.00 8.72
N ALA A 338 -3.09 16.86 8.68
CA ALA A 338 -3.74 15.78 7.94
C ALA A 338 -3.58 15.97 6.43
N LEU A 339 -3.25 14.88 5.72
CA LEU A 339 -3.13 14.85 4.26
C LEU A 339 -4.39 14.24 3.63
N TYR A 340 -4.91 14.94 2.63
CA TYR A 340 -6.06 14.52 1.83
C TYR A 340 -5.67 14.42 0.36
N TYR A 341 -6.04 13.30 -0.27
CA TYR A 341 -5.72 12.97 -1.65
C TYR A 341 -6.98 12.96 -2.49
N MET A 342 -6.88 13.49 -3.71
CA MET A 342 -8.02 13.76 -4.57
C MET A 342 -7.69 13.37 -6.01
N ASP A 343 -8.64 12.72 -6.67
CA ASP A 343 -8.58 12.44 -8.11
C ASP A 343 -8.81 13.75 -8.91
N ASN A 344 -7.84 14.15 -9.74
CA ASN A 344 -7.90 15.41 -10.48
C ASN A 344 -9.13 15.46 -11.40
N ALA A 345 -9.46 14.34 -12.06
CA ALA A 345 -10.58 14.27 -12.99
C ALA A 345 -11.94 14.41 -12.29
N ALA A 346 -12.05 13.95 -11.05
CA ALA A 346 -13.29 13.99 -10.27
C ALA A 346 -13.43 15.28 -9.44
N PHE A 347 -12.36 16.05 -9.28
CA PHE A 347 -12.32 17.19 -8.37
C PHE A 347 -13.44 18.20 -8.59
N LEU A 348 -13.60 18.70 -9.83
CA LEU A 348 -14.60 19.72 -10.15
C LEU A 348 -16.04 19.20 -9.97
N ASN A 349 -16.31 17.97 -10.37
CA ASN A 349 -17.62 17.36 -10.21
C ASN A 349 -17.96 17.18 -8.72
N MET A 350 -17.02 16.69 -7.91
CA MET A 350 -17.23 16.50 -6.47
C MET A 350 -17.55 17.81 -5.75
N ILE A 351 -16.79 18.88 -6.01
CA ILE A 351 -17.04 20.17 -5.36
C ILE A 351 -18.35 20.80 -5.85
N SER A 352 -18.69 20.63 -7.14
CA SER A 352 -19.94 21.13 -7.72
C SER A 352 -21.16 20.42 -7.14
N GLU A 353 -21.11 19.10 -6.98
CA GLU A 353 -22.20 18.32 -6.38
C GLU A 353 -22.44 18.70 -4.91
N LEU A 354 -21.38 18.81 -4.11
CA LEU A 354 -21.48 19.23 -2.72
C LEU A 354 -21.98 20.67 -2.60
N HIS A 355 -21.46 21.58 -3.43
CA HIS A 355 -21.93 22.95 -3.53
C HIS A 355 -23.43 23.02 -3.84
N GLN A 356 -23.88 22.27 -4.87
CA GLN A 356 -25.28 22.24 -5.26
C GLN A 356 -26.17 21.69 -4.15
N MET A 357 -25.73 20.61 -3.50
CA MET A 357 -26.45 19.97 -2.42
C MET A 357 -26.59 20.90 -1.20
N ILE A 358 -25.52 21.61 -0.82
CA ILE A 358 -25.49 22.48 0.36
C ILE A 358 -26.27 23.78 0.13
N LEU A 359 -26.09 24.45 -1.01
CA LEU A 359 -26.67 25.78 -1.24
C LEU A 359 -28.08 25.72 -1.82
N TYR A 360 -28.36 24.77 -2.72
CA TYR A 360 -29.60 24.77 -3.50
C TYR A 360 -30.53 23.59 -3.20
N GLN A 361 -30.08 22.57 -2.46
CA GLN A 361 -30.91 21.41 -2.09
C GLN A 361 -30.97 21.17 -0.57
N PRO A 362 -31.42 22.16 0.23
CA PRO A 362 -31.47 22.04 1.69
C PRO A 362 -32.34 20.86 2.15
N GLU A 363 -33.39 20.52 1.40
CA GLU A 363 -34.24 19.34 1.64
C GLU A 363 -33.47 18.01 1.51
N ARG A 364 -32.55 17.92 0.55
CA ARG A 364 -31.72 16.72 0.36
C ARG A 364 -30.67 16.62 1.45
N MET A 365 -30.06 17.74 1.84
CA MET A 365 -29.21 17.80 3.03
C MET A 365 -29.98 17.38 4.27
N ALA A 366 -31.20 17.89 4.50
CA ALA A 366 -31.99 17.59 5.69
C ALA A 366 -32.30 16.10 5.86
N ARG A 367 -32.45 15.36 4.76
CA ARG A 367 -32.70 13.90 4.74
C ARG A 367 -31.49 13.04 5.11
N LEU A 368 -30.27 13.57 5.01
CA LEU A 368 -29.05 12.86 5.38
C LEU A 368 -28.95 12.67 6.91
N GLY A 369 -28.36 11.55 7.33
CA GLY A 369 -28.00 11.33 8.74
C GLY A 369 -26.95 12.35 9.22
N PHE A 370 -26.83 12.57 10.53
CA PHE A 370 -25.87 13.53 11.08
C PHE A 370 -24.43 13.26 10.61
N SER A 371 -24.00 12.00 10.65
CA SER A 371 -22.66 11.60 10.17
C SER A 371 -22.45 11.90 8.68
N GLU A 372 -23.47 11.70 7.84
CA GLU A 372 -23.39 11.94 6.40
C GLU A 372 -23.36 13.45 6.09
N LYS A 373 -24.18 14.24 6.81
CA LYS A 373 -24.15 15.71 6.75
C LYS A 373 -22.77 16.23 7.13
N GLN A 374 -22.21 15.75 8.23
CA GLN A 374 -20.93 16.26 8.70
C GLN A 374 -19.78 15.81 7.81
N HIS A 375 -19.86 14.60 7.25
CA HIS A 375 -18.89 14.16 6.25
C HIS A 375 -18.96 15.01 4.97
N ALA A 376 -20.17 15.32 4.47
CA ALA A 376 -20.36 16.20 3.32
C ALA A 376 -19.83 17.63 3.58
N LEU A 377 -20.10 18.20 4.76
CA LEU A 377 -19.60 19.53 5.15
C LEU A 377 -18.07 19.54 5.30
N SER A 378 -17.50 18.54 5.98
CA SER A 378 -16.04 18.41 6.15
C SER A 378 -15.34 18.23 4.79
N LYS A 379 -15.89 17.40 3.91
CA LYS A 379 -15.37 17.22 2.55
C LYS A 379 -15.48 18.52 1.74
N MET A 380 -16.61 19.23 1.82
CA MET A 380 -16.78 20.53 1.16
C MET A 380 -15.76 21.55 1.65
N GLU A 381 -15.50 21.61 2.96
CA GLU A 381 -14.53 22.54 3.55
C GLU A 381 -13.12 22.29 2.99
N ILE A 382 -12.70 21.03 2.91
CA ILE A 382 -11.38 20.64 2.37
C ILE A 382 -11.29 20.97 0.88
N LEU A 383 -12.30 20.59 0.09
CA LEU A 383 -12.34 20.88 -1.35
C LEU A 383 -12.35 22.38 -1.63
N TYR A 384 -13.09 23.16 -0.85
CA TYR A 384 -13.13 24.62 -0.94
C TYR A 384 -11.77 25.25 -0.64
N LYS A 385 -11.09 24.82 0.43
CA LYS A 385 -9.74 25.32 0.76
C LYS A 385 -8.75 24.99 -0.35
N LYS A 386 -8.81 23.77 -0.90
CA LYS A 386 -7.96 23.39 -2.03
C LYS A 386 -8.29 24.17 -3.29
N ALA A 387 -9.57 24.41 -3.60
CA ALA A 387 -9.99 25.22 -4.73
C ALA A 387 -9.45 26.66 -4.65
N ARG A 388 -9.40 27.25 -3.46
CA ARG A 388 -8.76 28.56 -3.25
C ARG A 388 -7.27 28.56 -3.53
N GLU A 389 -6.56 27.54 -3.07
CA GLU A 389 -5.13 27.36 -3.34
C GLU A 389 -4.85 27.25 -4.85
N VAL A 390 -5.67 26.46 -5.55
CA VAL A 390 -5.58 26.25 -7.00
C VAL A 390 -5.83 27.55 -7.77
N LEU A 391 -6.87 28.30 -7.41
CA LEU A 391 -7.18 29.57 -8.07
C LEU A 391 -6.13 30.66 -7.79
N GLY A 392 -5.40 30.57 -6.67
CA GLY A 392 -4.33 31.49 -6.29
C GLY A 392 -2.96 31.21 -6.92
N SER A 393 -2.77 30.07 -7.59
CA SER A 393 -1.48 29.65 -8.17
C SER A 393 -1.64 29.16 -9.62
N GLU A 394 -0.97 29.84 -10.57
CA GLU A 394 -0.95 29.45 -12.00
C GLU A 394 -0.45 28.02 -12.23
N GLY A 395 0.56 27.57 -11.46
CA GLY A 395 1.11 26.21 -11.54
C GLY A 395 0.16 25.12 -11.03
N SER A 396 -0.80 25.46 -10.18
CA SER A 396 -1.78 24.52 -9.63
C SER A 396 -3.00 24.35 -10.54
N LYS A 397 -3.33 25.36 -11.35
CA LYS A 397 -4.38 25.29 -12.38
C LYS A 397 -4.03 24.29 -13.49
N THR A 398 -2.77 24.30 -13.91
CA THR A 398 -2.23 23.37 -14.92
C THR A 398 -2.19 21.93 -14.41
N GLY A 399 -1.90 21.71 -13.12
CA GLY A 399 -1.91 20.37 -12.51
C GLY A 399 -3.28 19.67 -12.49
N LEU A 400 -4.37 20.44 -12.36
CA LEU A 400 -5.75 19.91 -12.40
C LEU A 400 -6.33 19.82 -13.83
N ALA A 401 -5.59 20.26 -14.85
CA ALA A 401 -6.02 20.30 -16.25
C ALA A 401 -7.39 21.00 -16.46
N LEU A 402 -7.67 22.04 -15.67
CA LEU A 402 -8.92 22.81 -15.78
C LEU A 402 -8.93 23.59 -17.10
N SER A 403 -10.00 23.47 -17.89
CA SER A 403 -10.24 24.37 -19.01
C SER A 403 -10.54 25.81 -18.54
N GLY A 404 -10.53 26.78 -19.45
CA GLY A 404 -10.89 28.17 -19.12
C GLY A 404 -12.29 28.30 -18.50
N ASP A 405 -13.24 27.50 -19.00
CA ASP A 405 -14.61 27.45 -18.49
C ASP A 405 -14.69 26.76 -17.13
N ASP A 406 -13.90 25.70 -16.91
CA ASP A 406 -13.83 24.99 -15.62
C ASP A 406 -13.24 25.87 -14.51
N ALA A 407 -12.22 26.67 -14.83
CA ALA A 407 -11.65 27.64 -13.90
C ALA A 407 -12.66 28.73 -13.53
N GLY A 408 -13.49 29.17 -14.49
CA GLY A 408 -14.60 30.08 -14.25
C GLY A 408 -15.68 29.48 -13.34
N ALA A 409 -16.07 28.23 -13.58
CA ALA A 409 -17.02 27.50 -12.75
C ALA A 409 -16.52 27.31 -11.31
N LEU A 410 -15.25 26.92 -11.15
CA LEU A 410 -14.62 26.75 -9.83
C LEU A 410 -14.57 28.07 -9.06
N LYS A 411 -14.24 29.18 -9.73
CA LYS A 411 -14.25 30.52 -9.13
C LYS A 411 -15.64 30.90 -8.61
N LYS A 412 -16.69 30.65 -9.42
CA LYS A 412 -18.08 30.90 -9.02
C LYS A 412 -18.47 30.09 -7.77
N ILE A 413 -18.13 28.80 -7.72
CA ILE A 413 -18.40 27.93 -6.57
C ILE A 413 -17.73 28.47 -5.29
N VAL A 414 -16.47 28.91 -5.39
CA VAL A 414 -15.72 29.47 -4.27
C VAL A 414 -16.37 30.76 -3.75
N GLU A 415 -16.78 31.67 -4.63
CA GLU A 415 -17.42 32.95 -4.28
C GLU A 415 -18.81 32.76 -3.65
N GLU A 416 -19.63 31.85 -4.20
CA GLU A 416 -20.96 31.54 -3.69
C GLU A 416 -20.88 30.85 -2.31
N TYR A 417 -19.95 29.90 -2.14
CA TYR A 417 -19.72 29.24 -0.86
C TYR A 417 -19.16 30.20 0.20
N GLU A 418 -18.27 31.12 -0.16
CA GLU A 418 -17.82 32.19 0.75
C GLU A 418 -18.96 33.08 1.22
N THR A 419 -19.84 33.45 0.31
CA THR A 419 -21.02 34.26 0.64
C THR A 419 -21.94 33.51 1.59
N TYR A 420 -22.12 32.20 1.37
CA TYR A 420 -22.85 31.31 2.27
C TYR A 420 -22.22 31.26 3.67
N LEU A 421 -20.91 31.07 3.78
CA LEU A 421 -20.18 31.06 5.06
C LEU A 421 -20.30 32.40 5.80
N LYS A 422 -20.20 33.53 5.08
CA LYS A 422 -20.38 34.86 5.67
C LYS A 422 -21.81 35.03 6.20
N ARG A 423 -22.83 34.61 5.45
CA ARG A 423 -24.25 34.68 5.88
C ARG A 423 -24.56 33.75 7.06
N SER A 424 -24.00 32.56 7.10
CA SER A 424 -24.20 31.63 8.22
C SER A 424 -23.47 32.09 9.49
N SER A 425 -22.31 32.75 9.36
CA SER A 425 -21.61 33.39 10.49
C SER A 425 -22.27 34.69 10.97
N ALA A 426 -23.06 35.35 10.12
CA ALA A 426 -23.69 36.64 10.39
C ALA A 426 -25.13 36.56 10.93
N ARG A 427 -25.70 35.36 11.18
CA ARG A 427 -26.97 35.21 11.89
C ARG A 427 -26.76 35.49 13.39
N PRO A 428 -27.25 36.61 13.95
CA PRO A 428 -27.24 36.84 15.39
C PRO A 428 -28.32 35.98 16.06
N GLU A 429 -28.16 35.65 17.34
CA GLU A 429 -29.10 34.91 18.21
C GLU A 429 -30.44 35.65 18.47
N GLY A 430 -31.02 36.34 17.49
CA GLY A 430 -32.10 37.31 17.71
C GLY A 430 -33.15 37.38 16.63
N GLU A 431 -33.74 36.26 16.21
CA GLU A 431 -35.02 36.25 15.47
C GLU A 431 -35.92 35.09 15.95
N THR A 432 -36.36 35.19 17.21
CA THR A 432 -37.64 34.59 17.65
C THR A 432 -38.52 35.72 18.17
N ALA A 433 -39.20 36.40 17.26
CA ALA A 433 -40.24 37.36 17.59
C ALA A 433 -41.46 37.12 16.68
N ALA A 434 -42.43 36.34 17.20
CA ALA A 434 -43.86 36.60 17.05
C ALA A 434 -44.70 35.53 17.79
N ARG A 435 -44.98 35.77 19.09
CA ARG A 435 -46.29 35.66 19.80
C ARG A 435 -46.14 35.41 21.32
N PRO A 436 -47.14 35.83 22.14
CA PRO A 436 -46.90 36.78 23.23
C PRO A 436 -46.95 36.19 24.65
N ASP A 437 -46.34 36.95 25.56
CA ASP A 437 -46.55 37.10 27.00
C ASP A 437 -47.18 35.97 27.83
N SER A 438 -46.38 35.44 28.77
CA SER A 438 -46.67 35.66 30.20
C SER A 438 -45.44 35.36 31.08
N GLY A 439 -45.14 36.29 31.99
CA GLY A 439 -44.43 35.96 33.24
C GLY A 439 -43.01 36.49 33.42
N ARG A 440 -42.88 37.81 33.63
CA ARG A 440 -41.86 38.51 34.45
C ARG A 440 -40.58 37.73 34.80
N LYS A 441 -39.47 38.11 34.17
CA LYS A 441 -38.10 37.82 34.63
C LYS A 441 -37.94 38.31 36.09
N ARG A 442 -37.76 37.37 37.03
CA ARG A 442 -37.22 37.65 38.37
C ARG A 442 -35.70 37.49 38.32
N SER A 443 -35.01 38.50 38.86
CA SER A 443 -33.56 38.66 38.91
C SER A 443 -32.84 37.48 39.58
N PHE A 444 -31.78 37.00 38.94
CA PHE A 444 -30.90 35.88 39.32
C PHE A 444 -30.26 36.00 40.72
N PHE A 445 -30.27 37.20 41.33
CA PHE A 445 -29.54 37.46 42.57
C PHE A 445 -30.30 37.11 43.87
N ARG A 446 -31.59 36.73 43.81
CA ARG A 446 -32.34 36.34 45.01
C ARG A 446 -32.39 34.82 45.25
N VAL A 447 -32.10 33.99 44.24
CA VAL A 447 -32.07 32.51 44.35
C VAL A 447 -30.80 32.01 45.05
N ILE A 448 -29.70 32.75 44.93
CA ILE A 448 -28.41 32.37 45.51
C ILE A 448 -28.39 32.56 47.04
N ILE A 449 -29.23 33.46 47.58
CA ILE A 449 -29.32 33.70 49.04
C ILE A 449 -30.23 32.67 49.74
N ASP A 450 -31.26 32.16 49.05
CA ASP A 450 -32.15 31.13 49.63
C ASP A 450 -31.56 29.70 49.56
N PHE A 451 -30.60 29.45 48.67
CA PHE A 451 -29.91 28.16 48.55
C PHE A 451 -28.93 27.90 49.72
N ILE A 452 -28.32 28.94 50.29
CA ILE A 452 -27.32 28.79 51.37
C ILE A 452 -27.98 28.50 52.74
N LYS A 453 -29.29 28.77 52.90
CA LYS A 453 -30.03 28.48 54.15
C LYS A 453 -30.68 27.10 54.21
N SER A 454 -30.81 26.35 53.11
CA SER A 454 -31.38 24.99 53.15
C SER A 454 -30.34 23.88 53.37
N LEU A 455 -29.05 24.22 53.36
CA LEU A 455 -27.93 23.30 53.57
C LEU A 455 -27.64 22.93 55.05
N PHE A 456 -28.40 23.46 56.01
CA PHE A 456 -28.30 23.10 57.44
C PHE A 456 -29.68 22.85 58.10
N GLY A 457 -30.49 21.96 57.51
CA GLY A 457 -31.75 21.49 58.11
C GLY A 457 -31.93 19.98 57.93
N GLY A 458 -31.67 19.20 58.98
CA GLY A 458 -31.69 17.74 58.94
C GLY A 458 -33.07 17.07 59.05
N LYS A 459 -33.11 15.84 58.53
CA LYS A 459 -33.99 14.68 58.81
C LYS A 459 -35.53 14.84 58.74
N LYS A 460 -36.16 14.01 57.91
CA LYS A 460 -37.01 12.87 58.35
C LYS A 460 -37.43 11.97 57.18
N ALA A 461 -37.58 10.69 57.50
CA ALA A 461 -38.02 9.60 56.62
C ALA A 461 -39.55 9.61 56.42
N ALA A 462 -40.01 9.05 55.30
CA ALA A 462 -41.31 8.38 55.19
C ALA A 462 -41.32 7.42 54.00
N ASP A 463 -41.82 6.22 54.25
CA ASP A 463 -42.11 5.13 53.32
C ASP A 463 -43.22 5.45 52.32
N GLY A 464 -43.25 4.70 51.22
CA GLY A 464 -44.40 4.60 50.32
C GLY A 464 -44.19 3.54 49.24
N ARG A 465 -44.72 2.32 49.47
CA ARG A 465 -44.87 1.22 48.49
C ARG A 465 -45.89 1.57 47.41
N THR A 466 -45.71 1.04 46.19
CA THR A 466 -46.70 0.21 45.45
C THR A 466 -46.13 -0.40 44.15
N ASP A 467 -46.31 -1.72 44.04
CA ASP A 467 -46.68 -2.60 42.90
C ASP A 467 -46.03 -2.41 41.51
N ALA A 468 -45.20 -3.33 41.00
CA ALA A 468 -45.42 -4.73 40.57
C ALA A 468 -45.59 -4.85 39.03
N ALA A 469 -44.53 -5.32 38.36
CA ALA A 469 -44.61 -6.11 37.14
C ALA A 469 -43.38 -7.03 37.08
N ALA A 470 -43.63 -8.34 36.91
CA ALA A 470 -42.64 -9.40 36.99
C ALA A 470 -41.58 -9.31 35.88
N HIS A 471 -40.30 -9.34 36.28
CA HIS A 471 -39.16 -9.54 35.39
C HIS A 471 -38.48 -10.88 35.70
N PRO A 472 -37.91 -11.55 34.67
CA PRO A 472 -37.25 -12.85 34.84
C PRO A 472 -36.06 -12.73 35.80
N ALA A 473 -35.79 -13.82 36.54
CA ALA A 473 -34.85 -13.89 37.65
C ALA A 473 -33.54 -13.12 37.42
N GLN A 474 -33.42 -11.95 38.07
CA GLN A 474 -32.18 -11.18 38.12
C GLN A 474 -31.12 -12.00 38.87
N LYS A 475 -29.91 -12.12 38.30
CA LYS A 475 -28.75 -12.63 39.03
C LYS A 475 -28.50 -11.72 40.24
N ALA A 476 -27.97 -12.27 41.32
CA ALA A 476 -27.77 -11.53 42.56
C ALA A 476 -26.84 -10.31 42.36
N ILE A 477 -27.43 -9.13 42.18
CA ILE A 477 -26.71 -7.84 42.08
C ILE A 477 -25.98 -7.56 43.41
N ASN A 478 -24.71 -7.16 43.35
CA ASN A 478 -23.91 -6.83 44.53
C ASN A 478 -24.55 -5.66 45.34
N ARG A 479 -24.37 -5.67 46.67
CA ARG A 479 -24.92 -4.66 47.58
C ARG A 479 -24.49 -3.24 47.20
N GLU A 480 -23.25 -3.09 46.75
CA GLU A 480 -22.67 -1.81 46.29
C GLU A 480 -23.34 -1.33 44.99
N THR A 481 -23.54 -2.21 44.01
CA THR A 481 -24.27 -1.92 42.78
C THR A 481 -25.73 -1.52 43.04
N ARG A 482 -26.41 -2.13 44.01
CA ARG A 482 -27.78 -1.73 44.40
C ARG A 482 -27.83 -0.33 45.00
N GLN A 483 -26.86 0.03 45.83
CA GLN A 483 -26.77 1.37 46.42
C GLN A 483 -26.42 2.42 45.36
N PHE A 484 -25.50 2.09 44.45
CA PHE A 484 -25.13 2.92 43.32
C PHE A 484 -26.32 3.16 42.38
N TYR A 485 -27.02 2.09 41.99
CA TYR A 485 -28.16 2.19 41.09
C TYR A 485 -29.30 3.03 41.69
N LYS A 486 -29.57 2.94 43.00
CA LYS A 486 -30.53 3.83 43.69
C LYS A 486 -30.16 5.31 43.58
N LYS A 487 -28.85 5.65 43.59
CA LYS A 487 -28.39 7.04 43.37
C LYS A 487 -28.58 7.45 41.91
N VAL A 488 -28.23 6.60 40.96
CA VAL A 488 -28.35 6.89 39.51
C VAL A 488 -29.80 6.96 39.04
N SER A 489 -30.70 6.12 39.56
CA SER A 489 -32.12 6.10 39.18
C SER A 489 -32.87 7.38 39.58
N GLY A 490 -32.36 8.11 40.57
CA GLY A 490 -32.92 9.40 41.00
C GLY A 490 -32.55 10.59 40.11
N HIS A 491 -31.58 10.43 39.19
CA HIS A 491 -31.07 11.51 38.36
C HIS A 491 -31.80 11.56 37.00
N ARG A 492 -32.30 12.75 36.66
CA ARG A 492 -32.98 13.03 35.37
C ARG A 492 -31.96 13.56 34.36
N GLY A 493 -31.52 12.72 33.45
CA GLY A 493 -30.67 13.09 32.32
C GLY A 493 -30.73 12.02 31.22
N PRO A 494 -30.70 12.40 29.92
CA PRO A 494 -30.68 11.44 28.82
C PRO A 494 -29.40 10.59 28.84
N LEU A 495 -28.28 11.14 29.32
CA LEU A 495 -26.99 10.49 29.46
C LEU A 495 -26.33 10.95 30.76
N LEU A 496 -25.69 10.04 31.49
CA LEU A 496 -25.04 10.35 32.78
C LEU A 496 -23.57 9.91 32.74
N ALA A 497 -22.67 10.69 33.34
CA ALA A 497 -21.27 10.30 33.49
C ALA A 497 -21.10 9.47 34.77
N LEU A 498 -20.36 8.35 34.70
CA LEU A 498 -20.08 7.51 35.87
C LEU A 498 -19.28 8.30 36.92
N SER A 499 -18.39 9.18 36.45
CA SER A 499 -17.59 10.07 37.30
C SER A 499 -18.37 11.17 38.02
N ASP A 500 -19.69 11.27 37.84
CA ASP A 500 -20.57 12.09 38.70
C ASP A 500 -20.92 11.36 40.03
N PHE A 501 -20.67 10.05 40.09
CA PHE A 501 -21.13 9.18 41.18
C PHE A 501 -20.00 8.41 41.87
N ILE A 502 -18.95 8.05 41.14
CA ILE A 502 -17.74 7.37 41.65
C ILE A 502 -16.52 7.97 40.97
N GLU A 503 -15.47 8.29 41.73
CA GLU A 503 -14.20 8.75 41.16
C GLU A 503 -13.49 7.63 40.41
N ILE A 504 -13.10 7.91 39.17
CA ILE A 504 -12.37 6.98 38.30
C ILE A 504 -10.88 7.14 38.61
N ILE A 505 -10.42 6.39 39.61
CA ILE A 505 -9.05 6.32 40.10
C ILE A 505 -8.65 4.84 40.29
N PRO A 506 -7.36 4.49 40.22
CA PRO A 506 -6.91 3.09 40.29
C PRO A 506 -7.41 2.33 41.52
N GLU A 507 -7.61 3.02 42.64
CA GLU A 507 -8.11 2.45 43.89
C GLU A 507 -9.57 1.95 43.78
N ASN A 508 -10.33 2.42 42.79
CA ASN A 508 -11.72 2.07 42.56
C ASN A 508 -11.93 1.16 41.34
N ASP A 509 -10.88 0.75 40.62
CA ASP A 509 -11.01 0.01 39.35
C ASP A 509 -11.76 -1.32 39.51
N ASP A 510 -11.44 -2.11 40.55
CA ASP A 510 -12.13 -3.37 40.85
C ASP A 510 -13.64 -3.16 41.12
N LEU A 511 -13.98 -2.07 41.82
CA LEU A 511 -15.37 -1.69 42.10
C LEU A 511 -16.08 -1.26 40.82
N ILE A 512 -15.43 -0.48 39.97
CA ILE A 512 -15.95 -0.01 38.68
C ILE A 512 -16.21 -1.21 37.76
N ASP A 513 -15.31 -2.18 37.69
CA ASP A 513 -15.47 -3.38 36.88
C ASP A 513 -16.65 -4.25 37.35
N VAL A 514 -16.80 -4.42 38.66
CA VAL A 514 -17.97 -5.12 39.25
C VAL A 514 -19.27 -4.38 38.93
N LEU A 515 -19.28 -3.05 39.03
CA LEU A 515 -20.45 -2.24 38.69
C LEU A 515 -20.84 -2.33 37.21
N ILE A 516 -19.86 -2.22 36.32
CA ILE A 516 -20.07 -2.31 34.87
C ILE A 516 -20.59 -3.70 34.50
N LYS A 517 -20.01 -4.75 35.09
CA LYS A 517 -20.45 -6.13 34.89
C LYS A 517 -21.88 -6.32 35.36
N ASP A 518 -22.22 -5.90 36.57
CA ASP A 518 -23.57 -6.01 37.13
C ASP A 518 -24.60 -5.22 36.31
N MET A 519 -24.26 -4.02 35.83
CA MET A 519 -25.14 -3.21 34.99
C MET A 519 -25.43 -3.87 33.64
N ARG A 520 -24.42 -4.47 33.01
CA ARG A 520 -24.55 -5.17 31.73
C ARG A 520 -25.33 -6.47 31.88
N GLU A 521 -25.02 -7.28 32.90
CA GLU A 521 -25.67 -8.58 33.13
C GLU A 521 -27.15 -8.45 33.51
N ASN A 522 -27.51 -7.39 34.25
CA ASN A 522 -28.89 -7.16 34.70
C ASN A 522 -29.65 -6.13 33.84
N ASN A 523 -29.08 -5.69 32.72
CA ASN A 523 -29.65 -4.73 31.77
C ASN A 523 -30.17 -3.43 32.44
N LEU A 524 -29.44 -2.94 33.45
CA LEU A 524 -29.83 -1.77 34.26
C LEU A 524 -29.61 -0.47 33.48
N ARG A 525 -28.45 -0.35 32.82
CA ARG A 525 -28.04 0.75 31.94
C ARG A 525 -27.09 0.21 30.88
N ILE A 526 -27.01 0.91 29.76
CA ILE A 526 -25.96 0.66 28.77
C ILE A 526 -24.74 1.47 29.17
N VAL A 527 -23.65 0.77 29.47
CA VAL A 527 -22.36 1.37 29.80
C VAL A 527 -21.57 1.57 28.52
N ILE A 528 -21.26 2.83 28.20
CA ILE A 528 -20.53 3.25 27.00
C ILE A 528 -19.15 3.77 27.42
N PRO A 529 -18.05 3.06 27.12
CA PRO A 529 -16.71 3.55 27.40
C PRO A 529 -16.31 4.62 26.37
N ILE A 530 -15.79 5.75 26.85
CA ILE A 530 -15.17 6.81 26.07
C ILE A 530 -13.69 6.87 26.43
N TYR A 531 -12.85 6.39 25.53
CA TYR A 531 -11.39 6.50 25.63
C TYR A 531 -10.93 7.90 25.20
N ASN A 532 -9.81 8.37 25.75
CA ASN A 532 -9.29 9.74 25.59
C ASN A 532 -10.33 10.79 25.96
N ALA A 533 -11.05 10.58 27.07
CA ALA A 533 -12.16 11.42 27.50
C ALA A 533 -11.75 12.90 27.68
N ARG A 534 -10.48 13.17 28.01
CA ARG A 534 -9.91 14.52 28.12
C ARG A 534 -9.97 15.31 26.81
N GLU A 535 -9.79 14.62 25.69
CA GLU A 535 -9.80 15.21 24.35
C GLU A 535 -11.19 15.12 23.70
N VAL A 536 -11.86 13.98 23.88
CA VAL A 536 -13.10 13.65 23.18
C VAL A 536 -14.33 14.26 23.87
N LEU A 537 -14.37 14.24 25.20
CA LEU A 537 -15.55 14.61 25.99
C LEU A 537 -15.38 15.94 26.72
N TYR A 538 -14.18 16.25 27.22
CA TYR A 538 -13.90 17.42 28.07
C TYR A 538 -12.76 18.32 27.57
N PRO A 539 -12.72 18.72 26.27
CA PRO A 539 -11.57 19.40 25.68
C PRO A 539 -11.23 20.76 26.33
N LYS A 540 -12.21 21.47 26.93
CA LYS A 540 -11.95 22.74 27.63
C LYS A 540 -11.66 22.54 29.11
N ARG A 541 -12.35 21.62 29.77
CA ARG A 541 -12.19 21.39 31.22
C ARG A 541 -10.90 20.65 31.58
N SER A 542 -10.42 19.75 30.71
CA SER A 542 -9.17 19.00 30.91
C SER A 542 -7.92 19.89 30.94
N GLN A 543 -7.96 21.07 30.33
CA GLN A 543 -6.88 22.06 30.41
C GLN A 543 -6.73 22.69 31.81
N LYS A 544 -7.76 22.60 32.65
CA LYS A 544 -7.83 23.28 33.96
C LYS A 544 -7.80 22.32 35.15
N LEU A 545 -8.06 21.03 34.93
CA LEU A 545 -8.24 20.03 35.98
C LEU A 545 -7.64 18.70 35.55
N LEU A 546 -7.04 17.98 36.50
CA LEU A 546 -6.67 16.58 36.33
C LEU A 546 -7.95 15.73 36.28
N MET A 547 -8.18 15.04 35.16
CA MET A 547 -9.35 14.17 34.93
C MET A 547 -8.89 12.78 34.50
N ALA A 548 -9.68 11.74 34.72
CA ALA A 548 -9.38 10.42 34.16
C ALA A 548 -9.41 10.46 32.62
N ASP A 549 -8.59 9.63 31.97
CA ASP A 549 -8.53 9.58 30.50
C ASP A 549 -9.56 8.62 29.89
N ILE A 550 -10.27 7.87 30.73
CA ILE A 550 -11.41 7.03 30.37
C ILE A 550 -12.63 7.52 31.16
N GLU A 551 -13.76 7.66 30.48
CA GLU A 551 -15.06 7.97 31.09
C GLU A 551 -16.09 6.92 30.68
N TYR A 552 -16.99 6.54 31.59
CA TYR A 552 -18.08 5.64 31.29
C TYR A 552 -19.41 6.41 31.29
N LEU A 553 -20.11 6.41 30.16
CA LEU A 553 -21.41 7.05 30.03
C LEU A 553 -22.54 6.02 30.20
N LEU A 554 -23.59 6.41 30.91
CA LEU A 554 -24.72 5.56 31.25
C LEU A 554 -25.96 5.97 30.45
N ALA A 555 -26.32 5.17 29.45
CA ALA A 555 -27.51 5.36 28.62
C ALA A 555 -28.68 4.46 29.07
N PRO A 556 -29.95 4.86 28.88
CA PRO A 556 -31.09 3.99 29.15
C PRO A 556 -31.06 2.73 28.25
N PRO A 557 -31.44 1.55 28.77
CA PRO A 557 -31.42 0.30 28.00
C PRO A 557 -32.39 0.29 26.80
N GLU A 558 -33.45 1.11 26.89
CA GLU A 558 -34.47 1.34 25.85
C GLU A 558 -33.89 1.90 24.54
N THR A 559 -32.70 2.51 24.58
CA THR A 559 -32.11 3.23 23.44
C THR A 559 -31.67 2.32 22.30
N VAL A 560 -31.41 1.02 22.56
CA VAL A 560 -30.85 0.06 21.58
C VAL A 560 -31.90 -0.88 21.00
N ARG A 561 -33.18 -0.46 20.97
CA ARG A 561 -34.28 -1.27 20.42
C ARG A 561 -34.26 -1.34 18.89
N SER A 562 -33.98 -0.22 18.22
CA SER A 562 -33.89 -0.15 16.76
C SER A 562 -32.89 0.94 16.32
N PRO A 563 -32.39 0.90 15.07
CA PRO A 563 -31.55 1.96 14.52
C PRO A 563 -32.22 3.34 14.59
N GLU A 564 -33.54 3.42 14.40
CA GLU A 564 -34.31 4.67 14.49
C GLU A 564 -34.37 5.19 15.93
N THR A 565 -34.44 4.30 16.92
CA THR A 565 -34.47 4.65 18.34
C THR A 565 -33.11 5.17 18.80
N ILE A 566 -32.01 4.55 18.32
CA ILE A 566 -30.65 5.01 18.57
C ILE A 566 -30.47 6.42 18.01
N ARG A 567 -30.93 6.67 16.79
CA ARG A 567 -30.85 7.98 16.13
C ARG A 567 -31.63 9.07 16.89
N LYS A 568 -32.89 8.80 17.24
CA LYS A 568 -33.69 9.73 18.06
C LYS A 568 -33.02 10.04 19.40
N TYR A 569 -32.37 9.06 20.01
CA TYR A 569 -31.66 9.22 21.26
C TYR A 569 -30.41 10.10 21.09
N THR A 570 -29.57 9.84 20.07
CA THR A 570 -28.35 10.63 19.83
C THR A 570 -28.68 12.07 19.44
N ASP A 571 -29.76 12.30 18.71
CA ASP A 571 -30.26 13.65 18.39
C ASP A 571 -30.67 14.42 19.67
N SER A 572 -31.20 13.72 20.68
CA SER A 572 -31.55 14.34 21.97
C SER A 572 -30.34 14.78 22.81
N LEU A 573 -29.14 14.33 22.46
CA LEU A 573 -27.88 14.73 23.13
C LEU A 573 -27.31 16.05 22.58
N LEU A 574 -27.91 16.62 21.52
CA LEU A 574 -27.47 17.90 20.96
C LEU A 574 -27.70 19.04 21.97
N GLY A 575 -26.64 19.79 22.24
CA GLY A 575 -26.68 20.87 23.24
C GLY A 575 -26.75 20.39 24.69
N PHE A 576 -26.76 19.07 24.93
CA PHE A 576 -26.71 18.51 26.27
C PHE A 576 -25.36 18.80 26.92
N LYS A 577 -25.38 19.20 28.19
CA LYS A 577 -24.18 19.49 28.96
C LYS A 577 -23.86 18.34 29.90
N ILE A 578 -22.62 17.87 29.84
CA ILE A 578 -22.07 16.95 30.83
C ILE A 578 -21.04 17.75 31.62
N LYS A 579 -21.17 17.77 32.95
CA LYS A 579 -20.23 18.49 33.83
C LYS A 579 -20.03 19.96 33.42
N ASP A 580 -21.14 20.62 33.07
CA ASP A 580 -21.26 22.01 32.61
C ASP A 580 -20.62 22.35 31.25
N GLU A 581 -20.06 21.36 30.55
CA GLU A 581 -19.52 21.49 29.20
C GLU A 581 -20.49 20.89 28.16
N VAL A 582 -20.74 21.60 27.07
CA VAL A 582 -21.60 21.10 25.99
C VAL A 582 -20.90 19.91 25.31
N MET A 583 -21.59 18.78 25.19
CA MET A 583 -21.02 17.58 24.56
C MET A 583 -20.50 17.87 23.14
N PRO A 584 -19.22 17.60 22.85
CA PRO A 584 -18.68 17.74 21.50
C PRO A 584 -19.29 16.73 20.53
N ALA A 585 -19.38 17.09 19.24
CA ALA A 585 -19.89 16.20 18.20
C ALA A 585 -19.14 14.85 18.15
N ARG A 586 -17.82 14.87 18.36
CA ARG A 586 -16.97 13.68 18.41
C ARG A 586 -17.39 12.71 19.52
N ALA A 587 -17.83 13.21 20.68
CA ALA A 587 -18.35 12.39 21.77
C ALA A 587 -19.71 11.77 21.44
N ILE A 588 -20.62 12.53 20.82
CA ILE A 588 -21.93 12.03 20.39
C ILE A 588 -21.76 10.92 19.34
N MET A 589 -20.82 11.07 18.40
CA MET A 589 -20.49 10.03 17.42
C MET A 589 -19.93 8.75 18.06
N ALA A 590 -19.09 8.88 19.09
CA ALA A 590 -18.57 7.74 19.84
C ALA A 590 -19.72 6.96 20.52
N VAL A 591 -20.69 7.68 21.10
CA VAL A 591 -21.91 7.11 21.68
C VAL A 591 -22.75 6.38 20.61
N GLU A 592 -23.01 7.01 19.45
CA GLU A 592 -23.79 6.42 18.36
C GLU A 592 -23.14 5.13 17.83
N LYS A 593 -21.84 5.17 17.54
CA LYS A 593 -21.06 4.02 17.02
C LYS A 593 -21.14 2.84 17.99
N TYR A 594 -21.03 3.11 19.29
CA TYR A 594 -21.13 2.07 20.32
C TYR A 594 -22.53 1.45 20.37
N LEU A 595 -23.58 2.27 20.40
CA LEU A 595 -24.97 1.80 20.44
C LEU A 595 -25.35 0.97 19.20
N LEU A 596 -24.91 1.38 18.01
CA LEU A 596 -25.11 0.61 16.77
C LEU A 596 -24.35 -0.73 16.78
N THR A 597 -23.15 -0.75 17.34
CA THR A 597 -22.36 -1.98 17.51
C THR A 597 -23.07 -2.95 18.46
N LEU A 598 -23.53 -2.45 19.60
CA LEU A 598 -24.28 -3.22 20.59
C LEU A 598 -25.59 -3.78 20.00
N TYR A 599 -26.30 -2.99 19.19
CA TYR A 599 -27.50 -3.43 18.48
C TYR A 599 -27.21 -4.62 17.54
N ARG A 600 -26.17 -4.51 16.71
CA ARG A 600 -25.76 -5.58 15.78
C ARG A 600 -25.39 -6.86 16.52
N GLN A 601 -24.65 -6.74 17.63
CA GLN A 601 -24.29 -7.89 18.47
C GLN A 601 -25.52 -8.57 19.08
N LYS A 602 -26.47 -7.80 19.64
CA LYS A 602 -27.74 -8.35 20.17
C LYS A 602 -28.56 -9.06 19.10
N ARG A 603 -28.67 -8.48 17.89
CA ARG A 603 -29.36 -9.10 16.74
C ARG A 603 -28.71 -10.41 16.30
N ALA A 604 -27.38 -10.46 16.22
CA ALA A 604 -26.65 -11.67 15.86
C ALA A 604 -26.79 -12.79 16.90
N LEU A 605 -26.85 -12.44 18.20
CA LEU A 605 -27.07 -13.40 19.29
C LEU A 605 -28.50 -13.96 19.30
N MET A 606 -29.51 -13.18 18.89
CA MET A 606 -30.89 -13.65 18.75
C MET A 606 -31.02 -14.63 17.58
N LEU A 607 -30.44 -14.31 16.43
CA LEU A 607 -30.40 -15.20 15.25
C LEU A 607 -29.69 -16.53 15.53
N LYS A 608 -28.68 -16.54 16.41
CA LYS A 608 -27.98 -17.77 16.85
C LYS A 608 -28.75 -18.61 17.88
N LYS A 609 -29.80 -18.09 18.50
CA LYS A 609 -30.67 -18.84 19.43
C LYS A 609 -31.92 -19.40 18.75
N GLU A 610 -32.27 -18.87 17.59
CA GLU A 610 -33.40 -19.32 16.75
C GLU A 610 -32.98 -20.38 15.70
N LEU A 611 -31.68 -20.60 15.53
CA LEU A 611 -31.05 -21.75 14.87
C LEU A 611 -30.65 -22.79 15.92
#